data_AF-A0A838KHF6-F1
#
_entry.id   AF-A0A838KHF6-F1
#
_cell.length_a   1.000
_cell.length_b   1.000
_cell.length_c   1.000
_cell.angle_alpha   90.00
_cell.angle_beta   90.00
_cell.angle_gamma   90.00
#
_symmetry.space_group_name_H-M   'P 1'
#
loop_
_entity.id
_entity.type
_entity.pdbx_description
1 polymer ?
#
loop_
_entity_poly.entity_id
_entity_poly.type
_entity_poly.pdbx_seq_one_letter_code
_entity_poly.pdbx_strand_id
1 'polypeptide(L)'
;MTFTTPDSVPAGVALRVLEVQGHPPDHLSDFDGEVAFVLDDELRHLIQGSGRITGDVVRFHEKDVTSGKDIRVWQVRRAGADFLAEQTPSF
;
A
#
# COMPACT_ATOMS: atom_id res chain seq x y z
N MET A 1 -10.88 26.65 -4.14
CA MET A 1 -9.66 25.86 -3.88
C MET A 1 -9.86 24.53 -4.58
N THR A 2 -9.15 24.29 -5.68
CA THR A 2 -9.22 23.03 -6.43
C THR A 2 -8.40 21.99 -5.68
N PHE A 3 -9.07 21.04 -5.05
CA PHE A 3 -8.45 19.86 -4.46
C PHE A 3 -8.12 18.93 -5.61
N THR A 4 -6.86 18.89 -6.02
CA THR A 4 -6.38 17.87 -6.96
C THR A 4 -6.23 16.59 -6.15
N THR A 5 -7.28 15.77 -6.12
CA THR A 5 -7.18 14.39 -5.66
C THR A 5 -6.06 13.74 -6.47
N PRO A 6 -4.95 13.26 -5.86
CA PRO A 6 -3.91 12.61 -6.65
C PRO A 6 -4.54 11.46 -7.42
N ASP A 7 -4.13 11.37 -8.68
CA ASP A 7 -4.68 10.50 -9.70
C ASP A 7 -4.93 9.10 -9.12
N SER A 8 -6.17 8.65 -9.22
CA SER A 8 -6.58 7.40 -8.61
C SER A 8 -5.87 6.26 -9.34
N VAL A 9 -4.91 5.62 -8.68
CA VAL A 9 -4.42 4.31 -9.07
C VAL A 9 -5.64 3.44 -9.43
N PRO A 10 -5.75 2.95 -10.68
CA PRO A 10 -6.88 2.14 -11.09
C PRO A 10 -6.91 0.85 -10.26
N ALA A 11 -8.09 0.50 -9.74
CA ALA A 11 -8.28 -0.79 -9.07
C ALA A 11 -7.84 -1.93 -10.01
N GLY A 12 -6.96 -2.82 -9.52
CA GLY A 12 -6.39 -3.93 -10.30
C GLY A 12 -5.02 -3.68 -10.93
N VAL A 13 -4.42 -2.49 -10.79
CA VAL A 13 -3.01 -2.27 -11.19
C VAL A 13 -2.10 -2.66 -10.02
N ALA A 14 -1.24 -3.65 -10.26
CA ALA A 14 -0.22 -4.07 -9.32
C ALA A 14 1.00 -3.15 -9.45
N LEU A 15 1.19 -2.27 -8.47
CA LEU A 15 2.31 -1.34 -8.39
C LEU A 15 3.42 -1.93 -7.53
N ARG A 16 4.68 -1.69 -7.93
CA ARG A 16 5.83 -2.15 -7.16
C ARG A 16 5.96 -1.34 -5.88
N VAL A 17 6.27 -2.00 -4.77
CA VAL A 17 6.66 -1.33 -3.53
C VAL A 17 8.16 -1.04 -3.60
N LEU A 18 8.52 0.23 -3.43
CA LEU A 18 9.91 0.68 -3.41
C LEU A 18 10.50 0.58 -2.00
N GLU A 19 9.75 1.04 -1.01
CA GLU A 19 10.22 1.19 0.37
C GLU A 19 9.10 0.88 1.36
N VAL A 20 9.45 0.30 2.50
CA VAL A 20 8.62 0.13 3.69
C VAL A 20 9.40 0.75 4.84
N GLN A 21 8.78 1.65 5.60
CA GLN A 21 9.44 2.37 6.71
C GLN A 21 10.79 3.03 6.32
N GLY A 22 10.93 3.45 5.06
CA GLY A 22 12.15 4.09 4.54
C GLY A 22 13.30 3.13 4.21
N HIS A 23 13.07 1.82 4.14
CA HIS A 23 14.02 0.83 3.65
C HIS A 23 13.40 -0.05 2.56
N PRO A 24 14.17 -0.67 1.67
CA PRO A 24 13.62 -1.65 0.73
C PRO A 24 12.98 -2.82 1.50
N PRO A 25 11.79 -3.30 1.08
CA PRO A 25 11.15 -4.46 1.71
C PRO A 25 11.95 -5.74 1.44
N ASP A 26 12.06 -6.60 2.44
CA ASP A 26 12.71 -7.91 2.34
C ASP A 26 11.71 -9.06 2.62
N HIS A 27 10.76 -8.82 3.52
CA HIS A 27 9.79 -9.82 3.97
C HIS A 27 8.35 -9.28 3.98
N LEU A 28 7.36 -10.16 3.79
CA LEU A 28 5.95 -9.78 3.95
C LEU A 28 5.63 -9.27 5.36
N SER A 29 6.38 -9.72 6.37
CA SER A 29 6.28 -9.22 7.74
C SER A 29 6.64 -7.75 7.92
N ASP A 30 7.38 -7.16 6.97
CA ASP A 30 7.70 -5.72 7.01
C ASP A 30 6.42 -4.88 6.85
N PHE A 31 5.39 -5.47 6.24
CA PHE A 31 4.09 -4.84 6.02
C PHE A 31 3.07 -5.14 7.14
N ASP A 32 3.42 -5.93 8.17
CA ASP A 32 2.50 -6.30 9.25
C ASP A 32 2.47 -5.24 10.36
N GLY A 33 1.28 -4.89 10.83
CA GLY A 33 1.07 -3.83 11.81
C GLY A 33 0.95 -2.44 11.19
N GLU A 34 1.14 -1.40 12.01
CA GLU A 34 1.05 -0.01 11.57
C GLU A 34 2.35 0.40 10.88
N VAL A 35 2.31 0.53 9.55
CA VAL A 35 3.48 0.86 8.74
C VAL A 35 3.14 1.81 7.61
N ALA A 36 4.19 2.37 7.01
CA ALA A 36 4.09 3.17 5.80
C ALA A 36 4.96 2.57 4.70
N PHE A 37 4.48 2.58 3.46
CA PHE A 37 5.25 2.12 2.32
C PHE A 37 5.02 2.99 1.09
N VAL A 38 6.00 2.98 0.18
CA VAL A 38 6.02 3.82 -1.02
C VAL A 38 5.83 2.95 -2.25
N LEU A 39 4.89 3.33 -3.11
CA LEU A 39 4.67 2.69 -4.40
C LEU A 39 5.45 3.38 -5.51
N ASP A 40 5.89 2.57 -6.47
CA ASP A 40 6.48 2.98 -7.74
C ASP A 40 5.38 3.42 -8.70
N ASP A 41 4.76 4.54 -8.36
CA ASP A 41 3.80 5.27 -9.18
C ASP A 41 4.43 6.60 -9.66
N GLU A 42 3.80 7.30 -10.61
CA GLU A 42 4.37 8.52 -11.24
C GLU A 42 4.84 9.58 -10.22
N LEU A 43 4.19 9.66 -9.06
CA LEU A 43 4.49 10.63 -8.00
C LEU A 43 5.11 10.02 -6.73
N ARG A 44 5.47 8.73 -6.73
CA ARG A 44 5.87 7.97 -5.53
C ARG A 44 4.82 8.08 -4.42
N HIS A 45 3.77 7.30 -4.56
CA HIS A 45 2.63 7.35 -3.64
C HIS A 45 3.01 6.78 -2.28
N LEU A 46 2.98 7.62 -1.23
CA LEU A 46 3.17 7.18 0.16
C LEU A 46 1.83 6.69 0.72
N ILE A 47 1.80 5.43 1.11
CA ILE A 47 0.65 4.78 1.75
C ILE A 47 0.97 4.62 3.23
N GLN A 48 0.08 5.11 4.10
CA GLN A 48 0.19 4.95 5.54
C GLN A 48 -1.04 4.22 6.07
N GLY A 49 -0.86 3.32 7.01
CA GLY A 49 -1.98 2.54 7.53
C GLY A 49 -1.54 1.29 8.26
N SER A 50 -2.41 0.28 8.26
CA SER A 50 -2.18 -0.97 8.97
C SER A 50 -2.28 -2.17 8.06
N GLY A 51 -1.23 -2.98 8.00
CA GLY A 51 -1.23 -4.26 7.31
C GLY A 51 -1.44 -5.44 8.23
N ARG A 52 -1.97 -6.51 7.66
CA ARG A 52 -2.10 -7.80 8.31
C ARG A 52 -1.81 -8.92 7.34
N ILE A 53 -0.87 -9.80 7.69
CA ILE A 53 -0.61 -11.00 6.90
C ILE A 53 -1.85 -11.90 6.90
N THR A 54 -2.28 -12.30 5.71
CA THR A 54 -3.40 -13.22 5.46
C THR A 54 -2.96 -14.27 4.45
N GLY A 55 -2.44 -15.40 4.93
CA GLY A 55 -1.84 -16.43 4.06
C GLY A 55 -0.54 -15.92 3.43
N ASP A 56 -0.45 -15.96 2.10
CA ASP A 56 0.73 -15.54 1.32
C ASP A 56 0.68 -14.07 0.86
N VAL A 57 -0.28 -13.29 1.36
CA VAL A 57 -0.45 -11.88 1.04
C VAL A 57 -0.63 -11.05 2.32
N VAL A 58 -0.39 -9.75 2.23
CA VAL A 58 -0.71 -8.79 3.29
C VAL A 58 -1.92 -7.98 2.84
N ARG A 59 -2.96 -7.99 3.66
CA ARG A 59 -4.10 -7.08 3.49
C ARG A 59 -3.79 -5.80 4.25
N PHE A 60 -3.62 -4.71 3.54
CA PHE A 60 -3.23 -3.43 4.08
C PHE A 60 -4.38 -2.43 3.98
N HIS A 61 -4.71 -1.78 5.09
CA HIS A 61 -5.73 -0.75 5.17
C HIS A 61 -5.04 0.59 5.24
N GLU A 62 -5.11 1.34 4.14
CA GLU A 62 -4.64 2.72 4.10
C GLU A 62 -5.56 3.57 4.95
N LYS A 63 -4.96 4.33 5.85
CA LYS A 63 -5.65 5.24 6.75
C LYS A 63 -5.44 6.67 6.27
N ASP A 64 -6.52 7.42 6.22
CA ASP A 64 -6.43 8.86 6.00
C ASP A 64 -5.67 9.51 7.14
N VAL A 65 -4.63 10.28 6.82
CA VAL A 65 -3.74 10.91 7.81
C VAL A 65 -4.49 11.90 8.70
N THR A 66 -5.58 12.49 8.20
CA THR A 66 -6.34 13.51 8.93
C THR A 66 -7.36 12.91 9.89
N SER A 67 -8.04 11.85 9.46
CA SER A 67 -9.19 11.25 10.17
C SER A 67 -8.90 9.87 10.78
N GLY A 68 -7.81 9.21 10.40
CA GLY A 68 -7.46 7.84 10.81
C GLY A 68 -8.39 6.76 10.22
N LYS A 69 -9.32 7.15 9.35
CA LYS A 69 -10.30 6.24 8.75
C LYS A 69 -9.66 5.43 7.63
N ASP A 70 -10.05 4.17 7.53
CA ASP A 70 -9.67 3.33 6.38
C ASP A 70 -10.31 3.90 5.10
N ILE A 71 -9.46 4.31 4.15
CA ILE A 71 -9.87 4.91 2.88
C ILE A 71 -9.69 3.98 1.70
N ARG A 72 -8.66 3.13 1.71
CA ARG A 72 -8.38 2.15 0.64
C ARG A 72 -7.86 0.86 1.24
N VAL A 73 -8.11 -0.25 0.55
CA VAL A 73 -7.57 -1.56 0.89
C VAL A 73 -6.61 -2.00 -0.21
N TRP A 74 -5.41 -2.33 0.21
CA TRP A 74 -4.33 -2.82 -0.64
C TRP A 74 -4.06 -4.28 -0.33
N GLN A 75 -3.75 -5.05 -1.35
CA GLN A 75 -3.23 -6.40 -1.22
C GLN A 75 -1.78 -6.39 -1.67
N VAL A 76 -0.87 -6.61 -0.73
CA VAL A 76 0.57 -6.72 -1.02
C VAL A 76 0.92 -8.19 -1.14
N ARG A 77 1.60 -8.55 -2.23
CA ARG A 77 2.09 -9.91 -2.46
C ARG A 77 3.54 -9.87 -2.92
N ARG A 78 4.27 -10.94 -2.61
CA ARG A 78 5.62 -11.12 -3.12
C ARG A 78 5.59 -11.56 -4.59
N ALA A 79 6.41 -10.93 -5.43
CA ALA A 79 6.58 -11.25 -6.84
C ALA A 79 8.08 -11.37 -7.15
N GLY A 80 8.64 -12.57 -6.93
CA GLY A 80 10.08 -12.80 -7.06
C GLY A 80 10.87 -12.08 -5.97
N ALA A 81 11.76 -11.16 -6.38
CA ALA A 81 12.54 -10.32 -5.46
C ALA A 81 11.78 -9.04 -5.04
N ASP A 82 10.68 -8.73 -5.71
CA ASP A 82 9.91 -7.51 -5.49
C ASP A 82 8.62 -7.78 -4.73
N PHE A 83 8.02 -6.70 -4.25
CA PHE A 83 6.68 -6.71 -3.67
C PHE A 83 5.76 -5.87 -4.54
N LEU A 84 4.56 -6.38 -4.79
CA LEU A 84 3.55 -5.70 -5.57
C LEU A 84 2.35 -5.42 -4.67
N ALA A 85 1.87 -4.18 -4.65
CA ALA A 85 0.62 -3.80 -4.03
C ALA A 85 -0.44 -3.57 -5.10
N GLU A 86 -1.62 -4.13 -4.89
CA GLU A 86 -2.77 -3.94 -5.77
C GLU A 86 -3.92 -3.38 -4.94
N GLN A 87 -4.59 -2.35 -5.44
CA GLN A 87 -5.79 -1.85 -4.80
C GLN A 87 -6.94 -2.83 -5.02
N THR A 88 -7.53 -3.29 -3.92
CA THR A 88 -8.70 -4.19 -3.94
C THR A 88 -9.95 -3.43 -3.49
N PRO A 89 -11.12 -3.69 -4.08
CA PRO A 89 -12.36 -3.14 -3.57
C PRO A 89 -12.61 -3.66 -2.15
N SER A 90 -12.94 -2.75 -1.23
CA SER A 90 -13.51 -3.14 0.05
C SER A 90 -14.93 -3.64 -0.18
N PHE A 91 -15.11 -4.96 -0.24
CA PHE A 91 -16.43 -5.59 -0.18
C PHE A 91 -17.07 -5.41 1.21
#